data_AF-A0A968D4D5-F1
#
_entry.id   AF-A0A968D4D5-F1
#
_cell.length_a   1.000
_cell.length_b   1.000
_cell.length_c   1.000
_cell.angle_alpha   90.00
_cell.angle_beta   90.00
_cell.angle_gamma   90.00
#
_symmetry.space_group_name_H-M   'P 1'
#
loop_
_entity.id
_entity.type
_entity.pdbx_description
1 polymer ?
#
loop_
_entity_poly.entity_id
_entity_poly.type
_entity_poly.pdbx_seq_one_letter_code
_entity_poly.pdbx_strand_id
1 'polypeptide(L)'
;MNYPKIALRLFVLFILFIQVQTGLGQKKPIANVLYAIIQESGGDAAIKQYRDLKANHADEYDFSEPQLNRLGYKLMGETKHDAALKVFKLNVEMFPNSPNVYDSLGECYLVTGRHERAARNYKKALKILADTDMPANRKKFLENNAKMKLLEAENFEPKTAETLNYVAYYGGVPASKWDMKNLVEFQKQHPEVKMSYDGNNLYSRPVPHSVPAKLAPDFKADVISSFVGGVYREFVEKDRIADISNLWKEEGWDDQFPESFKRMVTYKGKQYFVPQAFQFNPIFYRKDIFKKHGWQPPKSWDDLLQLCDEINAAGYSPFTVSAQGWPPPVARWFTILNLRLNGPEFHEQVMRGKVAFTDPKIKNVFQYWAQLFEHNAFSDSSGWNNYQKGIQEITSGKAVMYNLGEWLYESLNDEQKELFDFFAVPEINPDVKQAEIVHTYGAFIVSNSRHPRQARALLRFLGSKESQRSNVKELSRINANVMVDQKHYTDVQRRLFEHVKNTEILVPLFEFNTEAKLAEAGIKTFVAFWRHPENVDQILEDWEAKRLEIKASN
;
A
#
# COMPACT_ATOMS: atom_id res chain seq x y z
N MET A 1 -13.85 13.02 -37.52
CA MET A 1 -15.08 12.38 -38.04
C MET A 1 -15.20 10.98 -37.45
N ASN A 2 -16.14 10.76 -36.54
CA ASN A 2 -16.35 9.50 -35.80
C ASN A 2 -17.17 8.49 -36.65
N TYR A 3 -16.50 7.71 -37.49
CA TYR A 3 -17.16 6.68 -38.31
C TYR A 3 -17.42 5.30 -37.65
N PRO A 4 -16.73 4.83 -36.58
CA PRO A 4 -16.95 3.45 -36.10
C PRO A 4 -18.21 3.29 -35.22
N LYS A 5 -18.72 4.36 -34.59
CA LYS A 5 -19.89 4.27 -33.69
C LYS A 5 -21.24 4.21 -34.43
N ILE A 6 -21.31 4.77 -35.64
CA ILE A 6 -22.54 4.81 -36.44
C ILE A 6 -22.73 3.49 -37.20
N ALA A 7 -21.65 2.92 -37.74
CA ALA A 7 -21.67 1.61 -38.40
C ALA A 7 -22.07 0.48 -37.43
N LEU A 8 -21.61 0.54 -36.16
CA LEU A 8 -21.95 -0.45 -35.14
C LEU A 8 -23.42 -0.34 -34.69
N ARG A 9 -23.96 0.88 -34.56
CA ARG A 9 -25.40 1.11 -34.27
C ARG A 9 -26.29 0.59 -35.39
N LEU A 10 -25.88 0.81 -36.65
CA LEU A 10 -26.63 0.32 -37.81
C LEU A 10 -26.53 -1.21 -37.95
N PHE A 11 -25.41 -1.83 -37.58
CA PHE A 11 -25.26 -3.29 -37.59
C PHE A 11 -26.12 -3.98 -36.53
N VAL A 12 -26.21 -3.42 -35.32
CA VAL A 12 -27.12 -3.91 -34.25
C VAL A 12 -28.59 -3.72 -34.64
N LEU A 13 -28.94 -2.58 -35.24
CA LEU A 13 -30.28 -2.31 -35.77
C LEU A 13 -30.64 -3.24 -36.95
N PHE A 14 -29.67 -3.62 -37.79
CA PHE A 14 -29.90 -4.50 -38.94
C PHE A 14 -30.11 -5.97 -38.52
N ILE A 15 -29.38 -6.45 -37.50
CA ILE A 15 -29.66 -7.77 -36.88
C ILE A 15 -31.04 -7.77 -36.20
N LEU A 16 -31.42 -6.66 -35.57
CA LEU A 16 -32.75 -6.48 -35.00
C LEU A 16 -33.86 -6.46 -36.07
N PHE A 17 -33.58 -5.99 -37.29
CA PHE A 17 -34.57 -5.90 -38.38
C PHE A 17 -34.79 -7.25 -39.09
N ILE A 18 -33.74 -8.07 -39.29
CA ILE A 18 -33.87 -9.39 -39.93
C ILE A 18 -34.61 -10.40 -39.05
N GLN A 19 -34.50 -10.30 -37.71
CA GLN A 19 -35.23 -11.20 -36.79
C GLN A 19 -36.72 -10.86 -36.62
N VAL A 20 -37.17 -9.68 -37.06
CA VAL A 20 -38.58 -9.25 -36.94
C VAL A 20 -39.50 -9.94 -37.95
N GLN A 21 -38.98 -10.51 -39.03
CA GLN A 21 -39.82 -11.11 -40.08
C GLN A 21 -40.10 -12.62 -39.95
N THR A 22 -39.63 -13.31 -38.90
CA THR A 22 -39.85 -14.77 -38.79
C THR A 22 -40.39 -15.27 -37.45
N GLY A 23 -40.83 -14.41 -36.54
CA GLY A 23 -41.29 -14.81 -35.20
C GLY A 23 -42.58 -14.13 -34.76
N LEU A 24 -43.71 -14.42 -35.40
CA LEU A 24 -45.02 -13.97 -34.94
C LEU A 24 -45.33 -14.61 -33.56
N GLY A 25 -45.17 -13.83 -32.49
CA GLY A 25 -45.76 -14.08 -31.18
C GLY A 25 -44.84 -14.44 -30.00
N GLN A 26 -43.51 -14.56 -30.18
CA GLN A 26 -42.59 -14.86 -29.06
C GLN A 26 -41.78 -13.65 -28.60
N LYS A 27 -41.90 -13.29 -27.32
CA LYS A 27 -41.12 -12.23 -26.69
C LYS A 27 -39.62 -12.60 -26.66
N LYS A 28 -38.74 -11.60 -26.85
CA LYS A 28 -37.29 -11.78 -26.89
C LYS A 28 -36.73 -12.14 -25.50
N PRO A 29 -35.81 -13.12 -25.36
CA PRO A 29 -35.21 -13.44 -24.06
C PRO A 29 -34.42 -12.26 -23.47
N ILE A 30 -34.87 -11.69 -22.34
CA ILE A 30 -34.16 -10.57 -21.69
C ILE A 30 -32.75 -10.98 -21.26
N ALA A 31 -32.54 -12.26 -20.93
CA ALA A 31 -31.27 -12.82 -20.50
C ALA A 31 -30.14 -12.56 -21.51
N ASN A 32 -30.42 -12.59 -22.82
CA ASN A 32 -29.41 -12.39 -23.86
C ASN A 32 -28.92 -10.93 -23.88
N VAL A 33 -29.84 -9.97 -23.73
CA VAL A 33 -29.51 -8.54 -23.68
C VAL A 33 -28.69 -8.23 -22.43
N LEU A 34 -29.15 -8.72 -21.28
CA LEU A 34 -28.43 -8.52 -20.01
C LEU A 34 -27.05 -9.16 -20.04
N TYR A 35 -26.93 -10.37 -20.59
CA TYR A 35 -25.64 -11.03 -20.72
C TYR A 35 -24.65 -10.17 -21.52
N ALA A 36 -25.04 -9.65 -22.68
CA ALA A 36 -24.19 -8.79 -23.50
C ALA A 36 -23.73 -7.54 -22.72
N ILE A 37 -24.64 -6.89 -22.01
CA ILE A 37 -24.32 -5.71 -21.19
C ILE A 37 -23.40 -6.07 -20.03
N ILE A 38 -23.57 -7.24 -19.40
CA ILE A 38 -22.66 -7.70 -18.35
C ILE A 38 -21.24 -7.90 -18.89
N GLN A 39 -21.09 -8.40 -20.12
CA GLN A 39 -19.77 -8.57 -20.75
C GLN A 39 -19.11 -7.21 -21.06
N GLU A 40 -19.88 -6.20 -21.46
CA GLU A 40 -19.35 -4.90 -21.91
C GLU A 40 -19.21 -3.87 -20.78
N SER A 41 -20.17 -3.84 -19.86
CA SER A 41 -20.39 -2.73 -18.91
C SER A 41 -20.70 -3.19 -17.47
N GLY A 42 -20.67 -4.50 -17.22
CA GLY A 42 -20.82 -5.07 -15.88
C GLY A 42 -22.26 -5.16 -15.35
N GLY A 43 -22.38 -5.73 -14.16
CA GLY A 43 -23.66 -6.11 -13.56
C GLY A 43 -24.61 -4.94 -13.29
N ASP A 44 -24.11 -3.80 -12.80
CA ASP A 44 -24.99 -2.67 -12.41
C ASP A 44 -25.65 -2.02 -13.63
N ALA A 45 -24.91 -1.90 -14.74
CA ALA A 45 -25.45 -1.44 -16.02
C ALA A 45 -26.57 -2.37 -16.52
N ALA A 46 -26.39 -3.69 -16.38
CA ALA A 46 -27.41 -4.66 -16.75
C ALA A 46 -28.67 -4.56 -15.87
N ILE A 47 -28.53 -4.39 -14.55
CA ILE A 47 -29.69 -4.18 -13.66
C ILE A 47 -30.46 -2.90 -14.03
N LYS A 48 -29.74 -1.82 -14.34
CA LYS A 48 -30.36 -0.57 -14.80
C LYS A 48 -31.13 -0.79 -16.10
N GLN A 49 -30.53 -1.47 -17.08
CA GLN A 49 -31.17 -1.75 -18.36
C GLN A 49 -32.37 -2.69 -18.22
N TYR A 50 -32.30 -3.69 -17.35
CA TYR A 50 -33.44 -4.57 -17.06
C TYR A 50 -34.65 -3.76 -16.60
N ARG A 51 -34.45 -2.82 -15.66
CA ARG A 51 -35.53 -1.98 -15.12
C ARG A 51 -36.12 -1.05 -16.18
N ASP A 52 -35.27 -0.46 -17.01
CA ASP A 52 -35.69 0.38 -18.14
C ASP A 52 -36.52 -0.40 -19.17
N LEU A 53 -36.01 -1.54 -19.63
CA LEU A 53 -36.73 -2.39 -20.59
C LEU A 53 -38.03 -2.96 -20.01
N LYS A 54 -38.06 -3.27 -18.72
CA LYS A 54 -39.28 -3.76 -18.06
C LYS A 54 -40.36 -2.66 -17.97
N ALA A 55 -39.95 -1.40 -17.79
CA ALA A 55 -40.88 -0.27 -17.73
C ALA A 55 -41.38 0.14 -19.13
N ASN A 56 -40.50 0.16 -20.12
CA ASN A 56 -40.76 0.80 -21.41
C ASN A 56 -41.00 -0.19 -22.57
N HIS A 57 -40.60 -1.46 -22.41
CA HIS A 57 -40.61 -2.47 -23.48
C HIS A 57 -41.09 -3.84 -22.98
N ALA A 58 -42.07 -3.86 -22.06
CA ALA A 58 -42.54 -5.08 -21.40
C ALA A 58 -43.16 -6.12 -22.37
N ASP A 59 -43.68 -5.66 -23.51
CA ASP A 59 -44.29 -6.51 -24.54
C ASP A 59 -43.27 -7.09 -25.53
N GLU A 60 -42.08 -6.52 -25.59
CA GLU A 60 -41.03 -6.96 -26.51
C GLU A 60 -40.16 -8.08 -25.92
N TYR A 61 -39.99 -8.12 -24.60
CA TYR A 61 -39.06 -9.03 -23.92
C TYR A 61 -39.74 -9.95 -22.91
N ASP A 62 -39.23 -11.17 -22.80
CA ASP A 62 -39.59 -12.12 -21.77
C ASP A 62 -38.84 -11.78 -20.48
N PHE A 63 -39.57 -11.28 -19.49
CA PHE A 63 -39.05 -10.92 -18.15
C PHE A 63 -39.25 -12.03 -17.11
N SER A 64 -39.60 -13.25 -17.54
CA SER A 64 -39.91 -14.35 -16.62
C SER A 64 -38.73 -14.76 -15.73
N GLU A 65 -39.05 -15.30 -14.55
CA GLU A 65 -38.08 -15.81 -13.58
C GLU A 65 -37.02 -16.74 -14.20
N PRO A 66 -37.36 -17.70 -15.09
CA PRO A 66 -36.37 -18.56 -15.74
C PRO A 66 -35.32 -17.82 -16.58
N GLN A 67 -35.60 -16.60 -17.05
CA GLN A 67 -34.64 -15.80 -17.82
C GLN A 67 -33.50 -15.33 -16.92
N LEU A 68 -33.85 -14.69 -15.80
CA LEU A 68 -32.86 -14.24 -14.81
C LEU A 68 -32.14 -15.43 -14.17
N ASN A 69 -32.85 -16.53 -13.90
CA ASN A 69 -32.24 -17.71 -13.28
C ASN A 69 -31.17 -18.35 -14.17
N ARG A 70 -31.50 -18.59 -15.45
CA ARG A 70 -30.55 -19.16 -16.43
C ARG A 70 -29.34 -18.25 -16.63
N LEU A 71 -29.55 -16.93 -16.67
CA LEU A 71 -28.45 -15.97 -16.74
C LEU A 71 -27.54 -16.06 -15.52
N GLY A 72 -28.11 -16.10 -14.31
CA GLY A 72 -27.34 -16.24 -13.07
C GLY A 72 -26.46 -17.50 -13.08
N TYR A 73 -27.02 -18.65 -13.47
CA TYR A 73 -26.24 -19.90 -13.56
C TYR A 73 -25.20 -19.90 -14.68
N LYS A 74 -25.48 -19.27 -15.83
CA LYS A 74 -24.49 -19.09 -16.89
C LYS A 74 -23.28 -18.30 -16.36
N LEU A 75 -23.53 -17.20 -15.65
CA LEU A 75 -22.49 -16.37 -15.05
C LEU A 75 -21.73 -17.11 -13.95
N MET A 76 -22.40 -17.95 -13.16
CA MET A 76 -21.76 -18.83 -12.18
C MET A 76 -20.79 -19.82 -12.84
N GLY A 77 -21.19 -20.44 -13.95
CA GLY A 77 -20.34 -21.35 -14.73
C GLY A 77 -19.13 -20.65 -15.36
N GLU A 78 -19.27 -19.37 -15.70
CA GLU A 78 -18.19 -18.50 -16.19
C GLU A 78 -17.34 -17.88 -15.07
N THR A 79 -17.50 -18.33 -13.82
CA THR A 79 -16.83 -17.81 -12.61
C THR A 79 -17.05 -16.30 -12.33
N LYS A 80 -18.06 -15.69 -12.95
CA LYS A 80 -18.46 -14.28 -12.76
C LYS A 80 -19.40 -14.11 -11.57
N HIS A 81 -18.94 -14.53 -10.39
CA HIS A 81 -19.78 -14.68 -9.20
C HIS A 81 -20.44 -13.38 -8.71
N ASP A 82 -19.79 -12.22 -8.86
CA ASP A 82 -20.38 -10.94 -8.46
C ASP A 82 -21.52 -10.49 -9.38
N ALA A 83 -21.37 -10.70 -10.69
CA ALA A 83 -22.43 -10.45 -11.66
C ALA A 83 -23.59 -11.43 -11.46
N ALA A 84 -23.29 -12.71 -11.25
CA ALA A 84 -24.29 -13.72 -10.93
C ALA A 84 -25.08 -13.36 -9.66
N LEU A 85 -24.38 -12.92 -8.59
CA LEU A 85 -25.02 -12.50 -7.35
C LEU A 85 -26.00 -11.34 -7.56
N LYS A 86 -25.63 -10.34 -8.37
CA LYS A 86 -26.51 -9.21 -8.71
C LYS A 86 -27.75 -9.69 -9.47
N VAL A 87 -27.59 -10.58 -10.44
CA VAL A 87 -28.71 -11.16 -11.21
C VAL A 87 -29.64 -12.00 -10.33
N PHE A 88 -29.11 -12.85 -9.44
CA PHE A 88 -29.94 -13.64 -8.52
C PHE A 88 -30.67 -12.76 -7.50
N LYS A 89 -30.05 -11.70 -6.99
CA LYS A 89 -30.73 -10.71 -6.13
C LYS A 89 -31.87 -10.01 -6.86
N LEU A 90 -31.65 -9.59 -8.11
CA LEU A 90 -32.71 -9.04 -8.95
C LEU A 90 -33.84 -10.05 -9.16
N ASN A 91 -33.51 -11.33 -9.34
CA ASN A 91 -34.52 -12.39 -9.49
C ASN A 91 -35.39 -12.52 -8.23
N VAL A 92 -34.79 -12.46 -7.04
CA VAL A 92 -35.50 -12.42 -5.75
C VAL A 92 -36.39 -11.18 -5.63
N GLU A 93 -35.88 -10.01 -6.01
CA GLU A 93 -36.64 -8.75 -6.01
C GLU A 93 -37.89 -8.84 -6.90
N MET A 94 -37.76 -9.47 -8.06
CA MET A 94 -38.82 -9.54 -9.08
C MET A 94 -39.82 -10.67 -8.84
N PHE A 95 -39.41 -11.75 -8.17
CA PHE A 95 -40.21 -12.95 -7.94
C PHE A 95 -40.13 -13.42 -6.48
N PRO A 96 -40.48 -12.57 -5.49
CA PRO A 96 -40.24 -12.85 -4.07
C PRO A 96 -41.03 -14.01 -3.48
N ASN A 97 -42.04 -14.52 -4.21
CA ASN A 97 -42.87 -15.67 -3.83
C ASN A 97 -42.44 -16.97 -4.54
N SER A 98 -41.40 -16.95 -5.37
CA SER A 98 -40.85 -18.17 -5.96
C SER A 98 -39.86 -18.81 -5.00
N PRO A 99 -39.98 -20.10 -4.65
CA PRO A 99 -38.95 -20.77 -3.85
C PRO A 99 -37.63 -20.92 -4.61
N ASN A 100 -37.69 -21.00 -5.95
CA ASN A 100 -36.53 -21.23 -6.81
C ASN A 100 -35.53 -20.07 -6.75
N VAL A 101 -36.00 -18.82 -6.65
CA VAL A 101 -35.10 -17.65 -6.62
C VAL A 101 -34.26 -17.58 -5.34
N TYR A 102 -34.78 -18.05 -4.21
CA TYR A 102 -34.01 -18.13 -2.97
C TYR A 102 -33.07 -19.33 -2.98
N ASP A 103 -33.45 -20.47 -3.56
CA ASP A 103 -32.53 -21.61 -3.75
C ASP A 103 -31.30 -21.19 -4.58
N SER A 104 -31.53 -20.56 -5.73
CA SER A 104 -30.44 -20.14 -6.62
C SER A 104 -29.57 -19.00 -6.04
N LEU A 105 -30.17 -18.06 -5.30
CA LEU A 105 -29.39 -17.06 -4.55
C LEU A 105 -28.60 -17.71 -3.41
N GLY A 106 -29.19 -18.69 -2.71
CA GLY A 106 -28.54 -19.49 -1.68
C GLY A 106 -27.32 -20.23 -2.21
N GLU A 107 -27.43 -20.83 -3.40
CA GLU A 107 -26.33 -21.52 -4.08
C GLU A 107 -25.21 -20.60 -4.49
N CYS A 108 -25.53 -19.42 -5.01
CA CYS A 108 -24.53 -18.39 -5.29
C CYS A 108 -23.80 -17.96 -4.00
N TYR A 109 -24.50 -17.81 -2.88
CA TYR A 109 -23.88 -17.54 -1.59
C TYR A 109 -23.01 -18.69 -1.10
N LEU A 110 -23.46 -19.94 -1.25
CA LEU A 110 -22.74 -21.13 -0.82
C LEU A 110 -21.41 -21.29 -1.57
N VAL A 111 -21.44 -21.19 -2.90
CA VAL A 111 -20.24 -21.27 -3.76
C VAL A 111 -19.28 -20.10 -3.51
N THR A 112 -19.79 -18.94 -3.08
CA THR A 112 -18.97 -17.78 -2.72
C THR A 112 -18.56 -17.74 -1.24
N GLY A 113 -18.73 -18.84 -0.49
CA GLY A 113 -18.28 -18.98 0.90
C GLY A 113 -19.12 -18.21 1.93
N ARG A 114 -20.31 -17.74 1.57
CA ARG A 114 -21.22 -16.97 2.44
C ARG A 114 -22.27 -17.89 3.07
N HIS A 115 -21.82 -18.88 3.83
CA HIS A 115 -22.63 -20.01 4.35
C HIS A 115 -23.86 -19.58 5.16
N GLU A 116 -23.76 -18.59 6.06
CA GLU A 116 -24.94 -18.12 6.79
C GLU A 116 -26.00 -17.49 5.88
N ARG A 117 -25.56 -16.73 4.86
CA ARG A 117 -26.48 -16.12 3.89
C ARG A 117 -27.10 -17.21 3.02
N ALA A 118 -26.35 -18.25 2.67
CA ALA A 118 -26.86 -19.43 1.98
C ALA A 118 -27.94 -20.13 2.83
N ALA A 119 -27.64 -20.46 4.09
CA ALA A 119 -28.58 -21.11 5.01
C ALA A 119 -29.87 -20.30 5.20
N ARG A 120 -29.78 -18.97 5.36
CA ARG A 120 -30.98 -18.10 5.42
C ARG A 120 -31.83 -18.18 4.17
N ASN A 121 -31.21 -18.23 2.99
CA ASN A 121 -31.93 -18.33 1.72
C ASN A 121 -32.57 -19.72 1.54
N TYR A 122 -31.89 -20.81 1.86
CA TYR A 122 -32.50 -22.16 1.80
C TYR A 122 -33.65 -22.32 2.79
N LYS A 123 -33.54 -21.78 4.01
CA LYS A 123 -34.67 -21.73 4.97
C LYS A 123 -35.86 -20.97 4.40
N LYS A 124 -35.60 -19.83 3.74
CA LYS A 124 -36.64 -19.03 3.11
C LYS A 124 -37.28 -19.76 1.92
N ALA A 125 -36.47 -20.43 1.09
CA ALA A 125 -36.94 -21.26 -0.02
C ALA A 125 -37.86 -22.39 0.48
N LEU A 126 -37.46 -23.12 1.51
CA LEU A 126 -38.25 -24.19 2.14
C LEU A 126 -39.56 -23.66 2.73
N LYS A 127 -39.53 -22.51 3.41
CA LYS A 127 -40.73 -21.87 3.96
C LYS A 127 -41.73 -21.51 2.87
N ILE A 128 -41.28 -20.88 1.79
CA ILE A 128 -42.14 -20.52 0.67
C ILE A 128 -42.66 -21.79 -0.02
N LEU A 129 -41.79 -22.78 -0.25
CA LEU A 129 -42.11 -24.01 -0.93
C LEU A 129 -43.25 -24.78 -0.23
N ALA A 130 -43.28 -24.76 1.12
CA ALA A 130 -44.33 -25.39 1.93
C ALA A 130 -45.74 -24.90 1.54
N ASP A 131 -45.87 -23.62 1.22
CA ASP A 131 -47.15 -22.95 0.91
C ASP A 131 -47.52 -22.99 -0.59
N THR A 132 -46.73 -23.66 -1.44
CA THR A 132 -47.00 -23.75 -2.89
C THR A 132 -47.93 -24.92 -3.26
N ASP A 133 -48.76 -24.70 -4.29
CA ASP A 133 -49.64 -25.70 -4.95
C ASP A 133 -48.93 -26.45 -6.11
N MET A 134 -47.62 -26.68 -5.98
CA MET A 134 -46.82 -27.36 -7.01
C MET A 134 -47.06 -28.88 -7.00
N PRO A 135 -46.90 -29.56 -8.16
CA PRO A 135 -46.98 -31.02 -8.23
C PRO A 135 -46.07 -31.71 -7.21
N ALA A 136 -46.60 -32.70 -6.49
CA ALA A 136 -45.94 -33.34 -5.35
C ALA A 136 -44.51 -33.81 -5.64
N ASN A 137 -44.27 -34.40 -6.82
CA ASN A 137 -42.94 -34.87 -7.22
C ASN A 137 -41.94 -33.71 -7.39
N ARG A 138 -42.38 -32.58 -7.95
CA ARG A 138 -41.55 -31.38 -8.14
C ARG A 138 -41.27 -30.69 -6.80
N LYS A 139 -42.30 -30.60 -5.94
CA LYS A 139 -42.18 -30.04 -4.59
C LYS A 139 -41.16 -30.84 -3.77
N LYS A 140 -41.26 -32.18 -3.77
CA LYS A 140 -40.32 -33.07 -3.07
C LYS A 140 -38.88 -32.98 -3.60
N PHE A 141 -38.68 -32.84 -4.90
CA PHE A 141 -37.35 -32.66 -5.48
C PHE A 141 -36.67 -31.36 -4.99
N LEU A 142 -37.38 -30.23 -5.06
CA LEU A 142 -36.88 -28.94 -4.61
C LEU A 142 -36.64 -28.93 -3.10
N GLU A 143 -37.53 -29.56 -2.33
CA GLU A 143 -37.40 -29.68 -0.88
C GLU A 143 -36.15 -30.48 -0.49
N ASN A 144 -35.91 -31.62 -1.13
CA ASN A 144 -34.72 -32.44 -0.88
C ASN A 144 -33.43 -31.70 -1.24
N ASN A 145 -33.40 -31.02 -2.39
CA ASN A 145 -32.23 -30.25 -2.83
C ASN A 145 -31.91 -29.12 -1.83
N ALA A 146 -32.92 -28.30 -1.49
CA ALA A 146 -32.76 -27.22 -0.52
C ALA A 146 -32.40 -27.73 0.88
N LYS A 147 -32.94 -28.88 1.33
CA LYS A 147 -32.55 -29.50 2.62
C LYS A 147 -31.11 -30.00 2.63
N MET A 148 -30.65 -30.62 1.53
CA MET A 148 -29.26 -31.08 1.42
C MET A 148 -28.28 -29.90 1.44
N LYS A 149 -28.55 -28.85 0.66
CA LYS A 149 -27.73 -27.64 0.63
C LYS A 149 -27.84 -26.80 1.90
N LEU A 150 -28.99 -26.83 2.57
CA LEU A 150 -29.15 -26.24 3.90
C LEU A 150 -28.29 -27.00 4.93
N LEU A 151 -28.33 -28.33 4.91
CA LEU A 151 -27.50 -29.16 5.76
C LEU A 151 -26.01 -28.90 5.49
N GLU A 152 -25.60 -28.74 4.23
CA GLU A 152 -24.24 -28.33 3.86
C GLU A 152 -23.89 -26.92 4.39
N ALA A 153 -24.83 -25.98 4.31
CA ALA A 153 -24.62 -24.61 4.79
C ALA A 153 -24.64 -24.49 6.33
N GLU A 154 -25.41 -25.34 7.03
CA GLU A 154 -25.55 -25.37 8.50
C GLU A 154 -24.49 -26.23 9.17
N ASN A 155 -24.14 -27.36 8.57
CA ASN A 155 -23.03 -28.22 8.99
C ASN A 155 -21.70 -27.78 8.36
N PHE A 156 -21.67 -26.63 7.69
CA PHE A 156 -20.44 -25.91 7.52
C PHE A 156 -19.95 -25.48 8.90
N GLU A 157 -19.23 -26.39 9.57
CA GLU A 157 -18.24 -25.97 10.51
C GLU A 157 -17.25 -25.14 9.69
N PRO A 158 -17.08 -23.83 9.98
CA PRO A 158 -15.90 -23.16 9.48
C PRO A 158 -14.76 -24.06 9.89
N LYS A 159 -13.96 -24.56 8.95
CA LYS A 159 -12.61 -25.03 9.27
C LYS A 159 -12.07 -24.00 10.25
N THR A 160 -12.02 -24.39 11.52
CA THR A 160 -11.84 -23.55 12.71
C THR A 160 -11.62 -22.08 12.36
N ALA A 161 -12.67 -21.23 12.32
CA ALA A 161 -12.61 -19.82 11.88
C ALA A 161 -11.18 -19.34 11.61
N GLU A 162 -10.73 -19.59 10.38
CA GLU A 162 -9.31 -19.67 10.04
C GLU A 162 -8.64 -18.33 10.40
N THR A 163 -7.82 -18.35 11.45
CA THR A 163 -7.22 -17.14 12.01
C THR A 163 -6.22 -16.58 11.01
N LEU A 164 -6.56 -15.43 10.40
CA LEU A 164 -5.69 -14.67 9.53
C LEU A 164 -4.59 -14.02 10.39
N ASN A 165 -3.34 -14.41 10.16
CA ASN A 165 -2.20 -13.97 10.96
C ASN A 165 -1.58 -12.70 10.36
N TYR A 166 -1.81 -11.58 11.02
CA TYR A 166 -1.20 -10.29 10.71
C TYR A 166 0.02 -10.07 11.59
N VAL A 167 1.17 -9.84 10.96
CA VAL A 167 2.44 -9.56 11.67
C VAL A 167 2.87 -8.13 11.38
N ALA A 168 3.08 -7.32 12.41
CA ALA A 168 3.49 -5.93 12.26
C ALA A 168 4.98 -5.71 12.52
N TYR A 169 5.66 -5.14 11.53
CA TYR A 169 7.07 -4.75 11.52
C TYR A 169 7.29 -3.24 11.48
N TYR A 170 6.34 -2.49 12.01
CA TYR A 170 6.57 -1.12 12.44
C TYR A 170 5.99 -0.92 13.85
N GLY A 171 6.77 -0.29 14.73
CA GLY A 171 6.57 -0.39 16.18
C GLY A 171 6.10 0.89 16.86
N GLY A 172 5.74 0.74 18.13
CA GLY A 172 5.25 1.79 19.02
C GLY A 172 3.79 1.58 19.42
N VAL A 173 3.43 1.98 20.64
CA VAL A 173 2.04 1.86 21.15
C VAL A 173 1.01 2.52 20.21
N PRO A 174 1.28 3.71 19.62
CA PRO A 174 0.35 4.31 18.66
C PRO A 174 0.12 3.45 17.41
N ALA A 175 1.19 2.95 16.79
CA ALA A 175 1.12 2.13 15.59
C ALA A 175 0.36 0.81 15.84
N SER A 176 0.66 0.10 16.93
CA SER A 176 -0.05 -1.13 17.28
C SER A 176 -1.55 -0.89 17.51
N LYS A 177 -1.92 0.21 18.18
CA LYS A 177 -3.33 0.58 18.39
C LYS A 177 -4.04 0.88 17.07
N TRP A 178 -3.36 1.58 16.17
CA TRP A 178 -3.88 1.91 14.84
C TRP A 178 -4.09 0.65 13.98
N ASP A 179 -3.13 -0.28 13.98
CA ASP A 179 -3.26 -1.56 13.30
C ASP A 179 -4.46 -2.35 13.82
N MET A 180 -4.54 -2.58 15.14
CA MET A 180 -5.66 -3.31 15.75
C MET A 180 -7.02 -2.67 15.43
N LYS A 181 -7.10 -1.34 15.43
CA LYS A 181 -8.33 -0.62 15.05
C LYS A 181 -8.73 -0.89 13.60
N ASN A 182 -7.77 -0.89 12.68
CA ASN A 182 -7.99 -1.24 11.28
C ASN A 182 -8.44 -2.69 11.13
N LEU A 183 -7.79 -3.63 11.83
CA LEU A 183 -8.17 -5.04 11.81
C LEU A 183 -9.60 -5.25 12.34
N VAL A 184 -10.00 -4.54 13.40
CA VAL A 184 -11.38 -4.57 13.90
C VAL A 184 -12.37 -4.02 12.86
N GLU A 185 -12.04 -2.92 12.19
CA GLU A 185 -12.91 -2.36 11.15
C GLU A 185 -13.06 -3.31 9.95
N PHE A 186 -11.96 -3.94 9.53
CA PHE A 186 -11.98 -5.01 8.53
C PHE A 186 -12.90 -6.17 8.96
N GLN A 187 -12.79 -6.64 10.21
CA GLN A 187 -13.64 -7.71 10.73
C GLN A 187 -15.13 -7.36 10.78
N LYS A 188 -15.51 -6.08 10.94
CA LYS A 188 -16.92 -5.68 10.83
C LYS A 188 -17.46 -5.89 9.42
N GLN A 189 -16.63 -5.70 8.40
CA GLN A 189 -16.97 -5.92 6.99
C GLN A 189 -16.86 -7.41 6.61
N HIS A 190 -16.05 -8.17 7.35
CA HIS A 190 -15.71 -9.58 7.16
C HIS A 190 -15.88 -10.40 8.44
N PRO A 191 -17.12 -10.56 8.97
CA PRO A 191 -17.38 -11.23 10.25
C PRO A 191 -16.98 -12.71 10.28
N GLU A 192 -16.79 -13.32 9.11
CA GLU A 192 -16.27 -14.68 8.96
C GLU A 192 -14.78 -14.82 9.24
N VAL A 193 -14.01 -13.71 9.26
CA VAL A 193 -12.56 -13.71 9.44
C VAL A 193 -12.20 -13.42 10.90
N LYS A 194 -11.44 -14.33 11.52
CA LYS A 194 -10.77 -14.07 12.80
C LYS A 194 -9.37 -13.55 12.52
N MET A 195 -8.95 -12.54 13.29
CA MET A 195 -7.62 -11.95 13.20
C MET A 195 -6.74 -12.41 14.36
N SER A 196 -5.49 -12.74 14.05
CA SER A 196 -4.38 -12.74 15.01
C SER A 196 -3.47 -11.55 14.69
N TYR A 197 -2.95 -10.91 15.73
CA TYR A 197 -2.02 -9.80 15.62
C TYR A 197 -0.73 -10.15 16.38
N ASP A 198 0.39 -10.22 15.66
CA ASP A 198 1.74 -10.35 16.21
C ASP A 198 2.51 -9.06 15.91
N GLY A 199 2.52 -8.12 16.87
CA GLY A 199 3.22 -6.84 16.73
C GLY A 199 4.61 -6.91 17.34
N ASN A 200 5.64 -6.62 16.54
CA ASN A 200 7.01 -6.47 17.04
C ASN A 200 7.35 -5.02 17.35
N ASN A 201 8.20 -4.83 18.36
CA ASN A 201 8.83 -3.53 18.61
C ASN A 201 10.10 -3.40 17.75
N LEU A 202 10.09 -2.49 16.78
CA LEU A 202 11.27 -2.14 15.97
C LEU A 202 12.54 -1.85 16.77
N TYR A 203 12.38 -1.36 18.00
CA TYR A 203 13.50 -0.99 18.87
C TYR A 203 14.17 -2.17 19.58
N SER A 204 13.59 -3.39 19.51
CA SER A 204 14.22 -4.57 20.12
C SER A 204 15.08 -5.37 19.13
N ARG A 205 14.74 -5.37 17.83
CA ARG A 205 15.55 -5.95 16.74
C ARG A 205 15.32 -5.18 15.42
N PRO A 206 16.39 -4.78 14.70
CA PRO A 206 16.30 -4.17 13.38
C PRO A 206 15.38 -4.93 12.39
N VAL A 207 14.64 -4.20 11.55
CA VAL A 207 13.80 -4.78 10.46
C VAL A 207 14.59 -5.73 9.57
N PRO A 208 15.80 -5.35 9.06
CA PRO A 208 16.52 -6.21 8.13
C PRO A 208 16.88 -7.58 8.71
N HIS A 209 17.13 -7.68 10.02
CA HIS A 209 17.46 -8.94 10.68
C HIS A 209 16.25 -9.77 11.09
N SER A 210 15.08 -9.15 11.23
CA SER A 210 13.90 -9.78 11.81
C SER A 210 12.90 -10.29 10.76
N VAL A 211 12.87 -9.64 9.60
CA VAL A 211 12.03 -10.02 8.45
C VAL A 211 12.35 -11.42 7.90
N PRO A 212 13.63 -11.83 7.68
CA PRO A 212 13.93 -13.14 7.12
C PRO A 212 13.34 -14.31 7.92
N ALA A 213 13.35 -14.21 9.26
CA ALA A 213 12.80 -15.25 10.14
C ALA A 213 11.29 -15.41 9.99
N LYS A 214 10.55 -14.34 9.69
CA LYS A 214 9.09 -14.35 9.54
C LYS A 214 8.65 -14.66 8.10
N LEU A 215 9.58 -14.57 7.17
CA LEU A 215 9.45 -15.07 5.80
C LEU A 215 10.04 -16.48 5.64
N ALA A 216 10.39 -17.16 6.73
CA ALA A 216 10.83 -18.55 6.71
C ALA A 216 9.66 -19.50 6.34
N PRO A 217 9.91 -20.65 5.67
CA PRO A 217 8.87 -21.58 5.20
C PRO A 217 7.89 -22.07 6.27
N ASP A 218 8.38 -22.21 7.49
CA ASP A 218 7.69 -22.72 8.66
C ASP A 218 6.96 -21.62 9.46
N PHE A 219 7.29 -20.35 9.25
CA PHE A 219 6.62 -19.25 9.93
C PHE A 219 5.20 -19.05 9.41
N LYS A 220 4.22 -18.97 10.32
CA LYS A 220 2.80 -18.83 9.99
C LYS A 220 2.39 -17.35 9.98
N ALA A 221 2.72 -16.66 8.89
CA ALA A 221 2.21 -15.32 8.59
C ALA A 221 1.34 -15.36 7.33
N ASP A 222 0.30 -14.52 7.29
CA ASP A 222 -0.52 -14.34 6.09
C ASP A 222 -0.31 -12.96 5.47
N VAL A 223 -0.34 -11.92 6.32
CA VAL A 223 -0.05 -10.54 5.94
C VAL A 223 1.03 -10.01 6.88
N ILE A 224 2.04 -9.37 6.30
CA ILE A 224 3.07 -8.67 7.05
C ILE A 224 2.98 -7.19 6.70
N SER A 225 2.84 -6.35 7.72
CA SER A 225 2.97 -4.91 7.57
C SER A 225 4.39 -4.48 7.93
N SER A 226 4.98 -3.60 7.13
CA SER A 226 6.36 -3.15 7.29
C SER A 226 6.61 -1.86 6.51
N PHE A 227 7.88 -1.54 6.28
CA PHE A 227 8.34 -0.60 5.28
C PHE A 227 8.46 -1.28 3.92
N VAL A 228 8.33 -0.56 2.82
CA VAL A 228 8.86 -1.04 1.53
C VAL A 228 10.34 -0.67 1.43
N GLY A 229 11.14 -1.61 0.92
CA GLY A 229 12.58 -1.45 0.83
C GLY A 229 13.23 -2.56 0.02
N GLY A 230 14.44 -2.31 -0.47
CA GLY A 230 15.26 -3.28 -1.19
C GLY A 230 15.53 -4.58 -0.42
N VAL A 231 15.44 -4.56 0.91
CA VAL A 231 15.51 -5.79 1.73
C VAL A 231 14.44 -6.83 1.37
N TYR A 232 13.28 -6.42 0.85
CA TYR A 232 12.22 -7.35 0.41
C TYR A 232 12.45 -7.94 -0.97
N ARG A 233 13.36 -7.36 -1.77
CA ARG A 233 13.61 -7.76 -3.15
C ARG A 233 14.06 -9.21 -3.24
N GLU A 234 14.95 -9.64 -2.35
CA GLU A 234 15.41 -11.02 -2.28
C GLU A 234 14.24 -11.99 -2.00
N PHE A 235 13.29 -11.59 -1.15
CA PHE A 235 12.12 -12.41 -0.84
C PHE A 235 11.12 -12.45 -1.99
N VAL A 236 11.01 -11.38 -2.78
CA VAL A 236 10.28 -11.40 -4.05
C VAL A 236 10.96 -12.33 -5.05
N GLU A 237 12.29 -12.27 -5.18
CA GLU A 237 13.07 -13.14 -6.08
C GLU A 237 12.98 -14.62 -5.70
N LYS A 238 12.79 -14.92 -4.41
CA LYS A 238 12.58 -16.28 -3.86
C LYS A 238 11.11 -16.70 -3.78
N ASP A 239 10.20 -15.98 -4.42
CA ASP A 239 8.74 -16.23 -4.43
C ASP A 239 8.12 -16.31 -3.01
N ARG A 240 8.66 -15.59 -2.03
CA ARG A 240 8.18 -15.56 -0.63
C ARG A 240 7.13 -14.47 -0.38
N ILE A 241 7.02 -13.48 -1.28
CA ILE A 241 6.03 -12.40 -1.23
C ILE A 241 5.12 -12.51 -2.46
N ALA A 242 3.81 -12.47 -2.25
CA ALA A 242 2.84 -12.71 -3.30
C ALA A 242 2.72 -11.52 -4.27
N ASP A 243 2.59 -11.84 -5.56
CA ASP A 243 2.25 -10.88 -6.62
C ASP A 243 0.80 -10.40 -6.46
N ILE A 244 0.62 -9.09 -6.28
CA ILE A 244 -0.68 -8.44 -6.11
C ILE A 244 -1.08 -7.59 -7.33
N SER A 245 -0.42 -7.74 -8.48
CA SER A 245 -0.67 -6.91 -9.67
C SER A 245 -2.13 -6.97 -10.15
N ASN A 246 -2.79 -8.12 -10.01
CA ASN A 246 -4.22 -8.25 -10.31
C ASN A 246 -5.09 -7.46 -9.33
N LEU A 247 -4.74 -7.47 -8.03
CA LEU A 247 -5.42 -6.64 -7.03
C LEU A 247 -5.20 -5.15 -7.33
N TRP A 248 -3.98 -4.75 -7.65
CA TRP A 248 -3.66 -3.36 -8.01
C TRP A 248 -4.53 -2.84 -9.15
N LYS A 249 -4.70 -3.65 -10.20
CA LYS A 249 -5.56 -3.33 -11.35
C LYS A 249 -7.04 -3.31 -10.98
N GLU A 250 -7.52 -4.31 -10.24
CA GLU A 250 -8.93 -4.39 -9.81
C GLU A 250 -9.36 -3.18 -8.97
N GLU A 251 -8.48 -2.67 -8.11
CA GLU A 251 -8.77 -1.52 -7.25
C GLU A 251 -8.58 -0.16 -7.94
N GLY A 252 -8.06 -0.14 -9.17
CA GLY A 252 -7.73 1.12 -9.85
C GLY A 252 -6.69 1.93 -9.08
N TRP A 253 -5.69 1.27 -8.49
CA TRP A 253 -4.70 1.91 -7.63
C TRP A 253 -3.72 2.83 -8.36
N ASP A 254 -3.68 2.76 -9.69
CA ASP A 254 -2.96 3.73 -10.54
C ASP A 254 -3.48 5.16 -10.37
N ASP A 255 -4.77 5.35 -10.07
CA ASP A 255 -5.36 6.67 -9.85
C ASP A 255 -5.31 7.11 -8.37
N GLN A 256 -4.96 6.20 -7.46
CA GLN A 256 -5.01 6.41 -6.02
C GLN A 256 -3.64 6.55 -5.37
N PHE A 257 -2.60 5.98 -5.97
CA PHE A 257 -1.22 6.11 -5.52
C PHE A 257 -0.37 6.79 -6.59
N PRO A 258 0.50 7.76 -6.22
CA PRO A 258 1.39 8.39 -7.19
C PRO A 258 2.30 7.36 -7.86
N GLU A 259 2.69 7.62 -9.11
CA GLU A 259 3.53 6.70 -9.91
C GLU A 259 4.87 6.39 -9.21
N SER A 260 5.41 7.32 -8.44
CA SER A 260 6.64 7.12 -7.66
C SER A 260 6.48 6.07 -6.55
N PHE A 261 5.30 5.98 -5.90
CA PHE A 261 4.98 4.90 -4.97
C PHE A 261 4.77 3.58 -5.68
N LYS A 262 4.06 3.57 -6.83
CA LYS A 262 3.89 2.37 -7.65
C LYS A 262 5.24 1.79 -8.08
N ARG A 263 6.17 2.65 -8.51
CA ARG A 263 7.54 2.26 -8.88
C ARG A 263 8.24 1.58 -7.70
N MET A 264 8.15 2.16 -6.49
CA MET A 264 8.78 1.63 -5.28
C MET A 264 8.28 0.22 -4.91
N VAL A 265 7.00 -0.08 -5.17
CA VAL A 265 6.41 -1.40 -4.88
C VAL A 265 6.46 -2.38 -6.06
N THR A 266 7.04 -1.97 -7.18
CA THR A 266 7.10 -2.76 -8.42
C THR A 266 8.46 -3.42 -8.61
N TYR A 267 8.47 -4.73 -8.83
CA TYR A 267 9.65 -5.48 -9.22
C TYR A 267 9.35 -6.33 -10.45
N LYS A 268 10.20 -6.24 -11.49
CA LYS A 268 10.00 -6.93 -12.80
C LYS A 268 8.58 -6.77 -13.36
N GLY A 269 8.01 -5.57 -13.24
CA GLY A 269 6.68 -5.22 -13.76
C GLY A 269 5.49 -5.66 -12.90
N LYS A 270 5.73 -6.29 -11.74
CA LYS A 270 4.70 -6.79 -10.82
C LYS A 270 4.72 -6.03 -9.50
N GLN A 271 3.55 -5.83 -8.90
CA GLN A 271 3.39 -5.14 -7.62
C GLN A 271 3.37 -6.16 -6.47
N TYR A 272 4.03 -5.84 -5.35
CA TYR A 272 4.18 -6.75 -4.21
C TYR A 272 3.81 -6.15 -2.86
N PHE A 273 3.41 -4.88 -2.81
CA PHE A 273 3.23 -4.14 -1.57
C PHE A 273 2.15 -3.09 -1.74
N VAL A 274 1.36 -2.86 -0.68
CA VAL A 274 0.31 -1.83 -0.63
C VAL A 274 0.77 -0.69 0.27
N PRO A 275 1.07 0.50 -0.28
CA PRO A 275 1.41 1.66 0.53
C PRO A 275 0.24 2.11 1.41
N GLN A 276 0.50 2.39 2.68
CA GLN A 276 -0.48 2.88 3.64
C GLN A 276 -0.18 4.31 4.09
N ALA A 277 1.07 4.62 4.33
CA ALA A 277 1.50 5.94 4.78
C ALA A 277 2.96 6.16 4.42
N PHE A 278 3.43 7.39 4.53
CA PHE A 278 4.84 7.69 4.39
C PHE A 278 5.31 8.83 5.30
N GLN A 279 6.62 8.94 5.45
CA GLN A 279 7.31 10.04 6.11
C GLN A 279 8.47 10.51 5.22
N PHE A 280 8.55 11.82 4.99
CA PHE A 280 9.67 12.43 4.26
C PHE A 280 10.88 12.65 5.16
N ASN A 281 12.09 12.72 4.58
CA ASN A 281 13.33 13.05 5.28
C ASN A 281 13.94 14.35 4.75
N PRO A 282 13.39 15.52 5.12
CA PRO A 282 13.96 16.81 4.76
C PRO A 282 15.10 17.23 5.72
N ILE A 283 15.63 18.43 5.50
CA ILE A 283 16.24 19.22 6.56
C ILE A 283 15.15 20.09 7.20
N PHE A 284 14.93 19.93 8.50
CA PHE A 284 14.11 20.83 9.30
C PHE A 284 14.95 22.01 9.80
N TYR A 285 14.35 23.20 9.89
CA TYR A 285 15.02 24.40 10.41
C TYR A 285 14.11 25.27 11.29
N ARG A 286 14.73 26.06 12.18
CA ARG A 286 14.05 27.03 13.05
C ARG A 286 13.65 28.30 12.31
N LYS A 287 12.35 28.43 12.00
CA LYS A 287 11.78 29.57 11.26
C LYS A 287 12.03 30.90 11.93
N ASP A 288 11.88 30.94 13.26
CA ASP A 288 12.03 32.15 14.05
C ASP A 288 13.49 32.64 14.05
N ILE A 289 14.46 31.73 14.14
CA ILE A 289 15.89 32.07 14.04
C ILE A 289 16.23 32.52 12.62
N PHE A 290 15.79 31.80 11.59
CA PHE A 290 15.97 32.21 10.19
C PHE A 290 15.41 33.62 9.94
N LYS A 291 14.17 33.87 10.41
CA LYS A 291 13.52 35.18 10.28
C LYS A 291 14.28 36.29 11.01
N LYS A 292 14.81 36.02 12.20
CA LYS A 292 15.60 36.99 12.98
C LYS A 292 16.86 37.43 12.24
N HIS A 293 17.52 36.51 11.53
CA HIS A 293 18.78 36.78 10.83
C HIS A 293 18.59 37.10 9.33
N GLY A 294 17.38 36.98 8.79
CA GLY A 294 17.09 37.21 7.38
C GLY A 294 17.51 36.07 6.45
N TRP A 295 17.94 34.93 7.02
CA TRP A 295 18.37 33.76 6.26
C TRP A 295 17.23 33.15 5.45
N GLN A 296 17.59 32.56 4.31
CA GLN A 296 16.69 31.84 3.44
C GLN A 296 17.13 30.38 3.33
N PRO A 297 16.20 29.44 3.05
CA PRO A 297 16.58 28.09 2.69
C PRO A 297 17.58 28.08 1.52
N PRO A 298 18.69 27.33 1.60
CA PRO A 298 19.73 27.32 0.58
C PRO A 298 19.23 26.68 -0.71
N LYS A 299 19.72 27.16 -1.86
CA LYS A 299 19.32 26.65 -3.19
C LYS A 299 20.38 25.80 -3.85
N SER A 300 21.63 25.90 -3.38
CA SER A 300 22.77 25.12 -3.84
C SER A 300 23.53 24.50 -2.66
N TRP A 301 24.46 23.58 -2.95
CA TRP A 301 25.37 23.06 -1.92
C TRP A 301 26.25 24.15 -1.32
N ASP A 302 26.77 25.05 -2.16
CA ASP A 302 27.63 26.15 -1.72
C ASP A 302 26.83 27.14 -0.84
N ASP A 303 25.57 27.42 -1.19
CA ASP A 303 24.66 28.23 -0.35
C ASP A 303 24.48 27.58 1.02
N LEU A 304 24.40 26.24 1.08
CA LEU A 304 24.25 25.52 2.34
C LEU A 304 25.52 25.62 3.20
N LEU A 305 26.71 25.48 2.60
CA LEU A 305 27.98 25.65 3.31
C LEU A 305 28.16 27.08 3.81
N GLN A 306 27.86 28.08 2.97
CA GLN A 306 27.88 29.49 3.37
C GLN A 306 26.89 29.76 4.51
N LEU A 307 25.68 29.21 4.44
CA LEU A 307 24.70 29.34 5.52
C LEU A 307 25.21 28.72 6.83
N CYS A 308 25.99 27.63 6.76
CA CYS A 308 26.63 27.08 7.96
C CYS A 308 27.63 28.07 8.57
N ASP A 309 28.44 28.74 7.76
CA ASP A 309 29.38 29.76 8.23
C ASP A 309 28.65 30.96 8.86
N GLU A 310 27.58 31.43 8.23
CA GLU A 310 26.75 32.53 8.75
C GLU A 310 26.09 32.16 10.09
N ILE A 311 25.59 30.94 10.23
CA ILE A 311 24.98 30.45 11.47
C ILE A 311 26.04 30.35 12.58
N ASN A 312 27.22 29.84 12.27
CA ASN A 312 28.36 29.80 13.19
C ASN A 312 28.77 31.19 13.66
N ALA A 313 28.88 32.15 12.73
CA ALA A 313 29.22 33.55 13.04
C ALA A 313 28.17 34.23 13.93
N ALA A 314 26.90 33.80 13.84
CA ALA A 314 25.82 34.26 14.71
C ALA A 314 25.79 33.58 16.09
N GLY A 315 26.72 32.65 16.39
CA GLY A 315 26.86 31.99 17.69
C GLY A 315 25.95 30.78 17.89
N TYR A 316 25.40 30.21 16.81
CA TYR A 316 24.58 29.00 16.85
C TYR A 316 25.32 27.83 16.18
N SER A 317 24.95 26.59 16.50
CA SER A 317 25.38 25.43 15.70
C SER A 317 24.49 25.28 14.46
N PRO A 318 25.04 25.11 13.24
CA PRO A 318 24.23 24.98 12.03
C PRO A 318 23.31 23.77 12.07
N PHE A 319 23.88 22.58 12.30
CA PHE A 319 23.15 21.33 12.41
C PHE A 319 23.32 20.68 13.79
N THR A 320 22.28 19.99 14.22
CA THR A 320 22.39 18.85 15.14
C THR A 320 22.22 17.55 14.36
N VAL A 321 22.92 16.49 14.75
CA VAL A 321 22.72 15.15 14.21
C VAL A 321 23.20 14.09 15.19
N SER A 322 22.61 12.90 15.10
CA SER A 322 22.93 11.79 16.00
C SER A 322 23.57 10.63 15.26
N ALA A 323 24.61 10.06 15.86
CA ALA A 323 25.29 8.86 15.38
C ALA A 323 25.00 7.61 16.25
N GLN A 324 24.16 7.74 17.28
CA GLN A 324 23.66 6.62 18.08
C GLN A 324 22.20 6.29 17.77
N GLY A 325 21.78 5.11 18.20
CA GLY A 325 20.44 4.57 17.95
C GLY A 325 20.39 3.79 16.64
N TRP A 326 19.25 3.13 16.41
CA TRP A 326 19.02 2.37 15.19
C TRP A 326 17.72 2.82 14.50
N PRO A 327 17.78 3.21 13.22
CA PRO A 327 18.98 3.56 12.45
C PRO A 327 19.51 4.96 12.84
N PRO A 328 20.83 5.19 12.87
CA PRO A 328 21.36 6.48 13.31
C PRO A 328 21.04 7.59 12.28
N PRO A 329 20.57 8.77 12.71
CA PRO A 329 20.32 9.94 11.86
C PRO A 329 21.41 10.23 10.83
N VAL A 330 22.68 10.05 11.23
CA VAL A 330 23.88 10.23 10.41
C VAL A 330 23.86 9.50 9.05
N ALA A 331 23.20 8.34 8.95
CA ALA A 331 23.13 7.55 7.71
C ALA A 331 22.35 8.25 6.57
N ARG A 332 21.52 9.25 6.91
CA ARG A 332 20.78 10.06 5.93
C ARG A 332 21.71 10.85 5.03
N TRP A 333 22.84 11.35 5.56
CA TRP A 333 23.80 12.15 4.79
C TRP A 333 24.40 11.35 3.64
N PHE A 334 24.89 10.13 3.90
CA PHE A 334 25.37 9.27 2.82
C PHE A 334 24.31 9.03 1.74
N THR A 335 23.08 8.68 2.17
CA THR A 335 21.98 8.37 1.25
C THR A 335 21.70 9.57 0.34
N ILE A 336 21.45 10.75 0.92
CA ILE A 336 21.03 11.93 0.15
C ILE A 336 22.17 12.49 -0.70
N LEU A 337 23.41 12.52 -0.21
CA LEU A 337 24.56 12.99 -0.97
C LEU A 337 24.84 12.07 -2.16
N ASN A 338 24.75 10.76 -1.99
CA ASN A 338 24.92 9.81 -3.10
C ASN A 338 23.84 10.01 -4.18
N LEU A 339 22.59 10.28 -3.79
CA LEU A 339 21.53 10.59 -4.76
C LEU A 339 21.80 11.89 -5.50
N ARG A 340 22.18 12.95 -4.78
CA ARG A 340 22.45 14.28 -5.36
C ARG A 340 23.69 14.33 -6.26
N LEU A 341 24.68 13.46 -6.02
CA LEU A 341 25.92 13.41 -6.79
C LEU A 341 25.86 12.40 -7.94
N ASN A 342 25.30 11.21 -7.69
CA ASN A 342 25.43 10.06 -8.57
C ASN A 342 24.10 9.53 -9.12
N GLY A 343 22.96 10.02 -8.64
CA GLY A 343 21.63 9.65 -9.10
C GLY A 343 21.11 8.31 -8.57
N PRO A 344 19.80 8.05 -8.72
CA PRO A 344 19.13 6.90 -8.14
C PRO A 344 19.55 5.56 -8.77
N GLU A 345 19.90 5.53 -10.05
CA GLU A 345 20.35 4.30 -10.71
C GLU A 345 21.69 3.83 -10.16
N PHE A 346 22.66 4.73 -9.97
CA PHE A 346 23.93 4.39 -9.34
C PHE A 346 23.72 4.01 -7.88
N HIS A 347 22.93 4.79 -7.13
CA HIS A 347 22.58 4.50 -5.75
C HIS A 347 22.05 3.07 -5.59
N GLU A 348 21.10 2.65 -6.43
CA GLU A 348 20.55 1.29 -6.42
C GLU A 348 21.63 0.22 -6.65
N GLN A 349 22.61 0.44 -7.53
CA GLN A 349 23.71 -0.52 -7.73
C GLN A 349 24.61 -0.64 -6.49
N VAL A 350 24.83 0.48 -5.78
CA VAL A 350 25.55 0.49 -4.51
C VAL A 350 24.78 -0.29 -3.44
N MET A 351 23.47 -0.09 -3.31
CA MET A 351 22.64 -0.82 -2.33
C MET A 351 22.60 -2.32 -2.62
N ARG A 352 22.77 -2.71 -3.88
CA ARG A 352 22.89 -4.11 -4.32
C ARG A 352 24.30 -4.68 -4.18
N GLY A 353 25.25 -3.93 -3.63
CA GLY A 353 26.64 -4.35 -3.48
C GLY A 353 27.31 -4.67 -4.82
N LYS A 354 26.87 -4.07 -5.94
CA LYS A 354 27.46 -4.32 -7.27
C LYS A 354 28.61 -3.38 -7.60
N VAL A 355 28.72 -2.28 -6.88
CA VAL A 355 29.81 -1.31 -6.98
C VAL A 355 30.76 -1.55 -5.81
N ALA A 356 32.07 -1.44 -6.04
CA ALA A 356 33.05 -1.50 -4.97
C ALA A 356 32.91 -0.25 -4.09
N PHE A 357 33.00 -0.36 -2.77
CA PHE A 357 32.87 0.83 -1.90
C PHE A 357 34.05 1.80 -2.01
N THR A 358 35.17 1.34 -2.57
CA THR A 358 36.34 2.15 -2.93
C THR A 358 36.20 2.87 -4.27
N ASP A 359 35.05 2.74 -4.97
CA ASP A 359 34.79 3.44 -6.22
C ASP A 359 34.95 4.97 -6.05
N PRO A 360 35.63 5.67 -6.98
CA PRO A 360 35.84 7.12 -6.87
C PRO A 360 34.55 7.94 -6.68
N LYS A 361 33.43 7.49 -7.26
CA LYS A 361 32.12 8.16 -7.08
C LYS A 361 31.61 8.06 -5.65
N ILE A 362 31.89 6.95 -4.95
CA ILE A 362 31.54 6.76 -3.55
C ILE A 362 32.49 7.57 -2.68
N LYS A 363 33.80 7.55 -2.95
CA LYS A 363 34.77 8.41 -2.26
C LYS A 363 34.38 9.90 -2.36
N ASN A 364 33.91 10.34 -3.52
CA ASN A 364 33.43 11.71 -3.71
C ASN A 364 32.22 12.06 -2.81
N VAL A 365 31.32 11.10 -2.54
CA VAL A 365 30.21 11.31 -1.58
C VAL A 365 30.73 11.66 -0.19
N PHE A 366 31.77 10.94 0.28
CA PHE A 366 32.39 11.20 1.57
C PHE A 366 33.21 12.49 1.57
N GLN A 367 33.80 12.89 0.44
CA GLN A 367 34.48 14.19 0.32
C GLN A 367 33.50 15.36 0.43
N TYR A 368 32.34 15.30 -0.24
CA TYR A 368 31.27 16.30 -0.05
C TYR A 368 30.75 16.30 1.39
N TRP A 369 30.62 15.12 2.00
CA TRP A 369 30.23 15.05 3.40
C TRP A 369 31.29 15.69 4.32
N ALA A 370 32.59 15.51 4.03
CA ALA A 370 33.69 16.10 4.80
C ALA A 370 33.64 17.64 4.82
N GLN A 371 33.19 18.29 3.75
CA GLN A 371 33.03 19.75 3.69
C GLN A 371 32.14 20.29 4.82
N LEU A 372 31.11 19.56 5.25
CA LEU A 372 30.30 19.99 6.40
C LEU A 372 31.13 20.07 7.69
N PHE A 373 32.15 19.22 7.86
CA PHE A 373 33.06 19.30 9.00
C PHE A 373 34.04 20.47 8.86
N GLU A 374 34.54 20.72 7.65
CA GLU A 374 35.43 21.86 7.34
C GLU A 374 34.74 23.21 7.65
N HIS A 375 33.43 23.27 7.44
CA HIS A 375 32.58 24.42 7.76
C HIS A 375 32.01 24.42 9.20
N ASN A 376 32.52 23.57 10.09
CA ASN A 376 32.05 23.42 11.48
C ASN A 376 30.51 23.30 11.56
N ALA A 377 29.90 22.55 10.66
CA ALA A 377 28.45 22.56 10.48
C ALA A 377 27.68 21.86 11.59
N PHE A 378 28.33 21.13 12.50
CA PHE A 378 27.67 20.26 13.46
C PHE A 378 27.93 20.67 14.90
N SER A 379 26.92 20.54 15.76
CA SER A 379 27.07 20.79 17.20
C SER A 379 28.08 19.85 17.85
N ASP A 380 28.77 20.30 18.90
CA ASP A 380 29.77 19.48 19.63
C ASP A 380 29.24 18.14 20.17
N SER A 381 27.93 18.06 20.44
CA SER A 381 27.32 16.83 20.93
C SER A 381 26.98 15.85 19.81
N SER A 382 27.02 16.30 18.56
CA SER A 382 26.73 15.49 17.38
C SER A 382 27.77 14.37 17.25
N GLY A 383 27.30 13.13 17.10
CA GLY A 383 28.17 11.94 17.11
C GLY A 383 28.21 11.14 18.40
N TRP A 384 27.82 11.77 19.51
CA TRP A 384 27.85 11.17 20.86
C TRP A 384 26.46 11.10 21.50
N ASN A 385 25.44 11.53 20.77
CA ASN A 385 24.06 11.66 21.26
C ASN A 385 23.09 10.76 20.47
N ASN A 386 21.85 10.67 20.97
CA ASN A 386 20.71 10.04 20.30
C ASN A 386 19.76 11.09 19.72
N TYR A 387 18.80 10.65 18.90
CA TYR A 387 17.93 11.56 18.17
C TYR A 387 17.09 12.45 19.09
N GLN A 388 16.65 11.98 20.26
CA GLN A 388 15.90 12.78 21.22
C GLN A 388 16.74 13.93 21.77
N LYS A 389 18.04 13.71 21.99
CA LYS A 389 18.95 14.79 22.38
C LYS A 389 19.10 15.82 21.27
N GLY A 390 19.19 15.39 20.01
CA GLY A 390 19.17 16.31 18.87
C GLY A 390 17.89 17.14 18.79
N ILE A 391 16.73 16.53 19.05
CA ILE A 391 15.44 17.25 19.13
C ILE A 391 15.46 18.32 20.23
N GLN A 392 16.08 18.05 21.39
CA GLN A 392 16.26 19.07 22.44
C GLN A 392 17.18 20.21 22.01
N GLU A 393 18.24 19.94 21.25
CA GLU A 393 19.16 20.97 20.77
C GLU A 393 18.49 21.92 19.78
N ILE A 394 17.75 21.39 18.80
CA ILE A 394 17.06 22.24 17.83
C ILE A 394 15.88 23.00 18.46
N THR A 395 15.16 22.37 19.40
CA THR A 395 14.02 23.01 20.09
C THR A 395 14.49 24.12 21.04
N SER A 396 15.61 23.93 21.74
CA SER A 396 16.19 24.99 22.58
C SER A 396 16.86 26.11 21.78
N GLY A 397 17.06 25.91 20.47
CA GLY A 397 17.73 26.88 19.59
C GLY A 397 19.26 26.83 19.70
N LYS A 398 19.82 25.79 20.33
CA LYS A 398 21.27 25.54 20.33
C LYS A 398 21.76 25.19 18.92
N ALA A 399 20.97 24.40 18.20
CA ALA A 399 21.17 24.13 16.78
C ALA A 399 20.02 24.72 15.95
N VAL A 400 20.29 25.09 14.70
CA VAL A 400 19.29 25.75 13.85
C VAL A 400 18.61 24.78 12.89
N MET A 401 19.32 23.76 12.41
CA MET A 401 18.86 22.80 11.43
C MET A 401 19.04 21.34 11.90
N TYR A 402 18.24 20.43 11.36
CA TYR A 402 18.36 18.98 11.61
C TYR A 402 17.92 18.17 10.38
N ASN A 403 18.85 17.40 9.82
CA ASN A 403 18.57 16.33 8.86
C ASN A 403 17.97 15.11 9.60
N LEU A 404 16.65 15.11 9.77
CA LEU A 404 15.87 14.07 10.42
C LEU A 404 14.57 13.84 9.65
N GLY A 405 14.00 12.64 9.74
CA GLY A 405 12.68 12.37 9.18
C GLY A 405 11.56 13.11 9.89
N GLU A 406 10.40 13.14 9.24
CA GLU A 406 9.17 13.79 9.73
C GLU A 406 8.74 13.33 11.13
N TRP A 407 9.21 12.16 11.61
CA TRP A 407 8.98 11.73 12.99
C TRP A 407 9.57 12.68 14.05
N LEU A 408 10.36 13.69 13.67
CA LEU A 408 10.65 14.84 14.53
C LEU A 408 9.37 15.35 15.22
N TYR A 409 8.26 15.47 14.47
CA TYR A 409 6.98 15.95 14.99
C TYR A 409 6.31 15.01 16.00
N GLU A 410 6.66 13.73 16.03
CA GLU A 410 6.13 12.78 17.03
C GLU A 410 6.63 13.10 18.45
N SER A 411 7.73 13.84 18.57
CA SER A 411 8.33 14.22 19.86
C SER A 411 8.01 15.65 20.29
N LEU A 412 7.18 16.37 19.53
CA LEU A 412 6.88 17.79 19.75
C LEU A 412 5.43 18.02 20.17
N ASN A 413 5.21 18.97 21.08
CA ASN A 413 3.88 19.53 21.33
C ASN A 413 3.49 20.52 20.23
N ASP A 414 2.20 20.88 20.11
CA ASP A 414 1.70 21.69 19.00
C ASP A 414 2.37 23.07 18.89
N GLU A 415 2.71 23.72 20.00
CA GLU A 415 3.44 25.00 20.00
C GLU A 415 4.86 24.84 19.43
N GLN A 416 5.55 23.77 19.79
CA GLN A 416 6.89 23.48 19.27
C GLN A 416 6.86 23.14 17.78
N LYS A 417 5.81 22.48 17.27
CA LYS A 417 5.70 22.16 15.84
C LYS A 417 5.70 23.43 14.98
N GLU A 418 5.14 24.52 15.49
CA GLU A 418 5.08 25.81 14.81
C GLU A 418 6.45 26.49 14.65
N LEU A 419 7.47 26.07 15.39
CA LEU A 419 8.84 26.61 15.27
C LEU A 419 9.53 26.18 13.98
N PHE A 420 9.08 25.09 13.35
CA PHE A 420 9.83 24.43 12.29
C PHE A 420 9.22 24.64 10.91
N ASP A 421 10.09 24.74 9.92
CA ASP A 421 9.81 24.49 8.51
C ASP A 421 10.86 23.53 7.96
N PHE A 422 10.79 23.25 6.66
CA PHE A 422 11.71 22.35 6.00
C PHE A 422 12.22 22.87 4.67
N PHE A 423 13.34 22.32 4.22
CA PHE A 423 13.78 22.34 2.83
C PHE A 423 14.38 20.98 2.46
N ALA A 424 14.32 20.63 1.18
CA ALA A 424 15.02 19.46 0.66
C ALA A 424 16.52 19.77 0.54
N VAL A 425 17.38 18.76 0.69
CA VAL A 425 18.82 18.95 0.43
C VAL A 425 18.99 19.51 -0.99
N PRO A 426 19.73 20.62 -1.17
CA PRO A 426 19.89 21.26 -2.47
C PRO A 426 20.41 20.32 -3.55
N GLU A 427 20.15 20.69 -4.81
CA GLU A 427 20.78 20.04 -5.95
C GLU A 427 22.30 20.25 -5.90
N ILE A 428 23.06 19.20 -6.23
CA ILE A 428 24.53 19.24 -6.30
C ILE A 428 25.00 19.00 -7.73
N ASN A 429 24.50 17.92 -8.36
CA ASN A 429 24.80 17.61 -9.75
C ASN A 429 23.51 17.70 -10.59
N PRO A 430 23.39 18.65 -11.54
CA PRO A 430 22.22 18.80 -12.39
C PRO A 430 22.11 17.70 -13.46
N ASP A 431 23.17 16.94 -13.71
CA ASP A 431 23.18 15.88 -14.74
C ASP A 431 22.55 14.57 -14.26
N VAL A 432 22.19 14.47 -12.97
CA VAL A 432 21.54 13.29 -12.41
C VAL A 432 20.08 13.56 -12.07
N LYS A 433 19.25 12.53 -12.19
CA LYS A 433 17.84 12.64 -11.77
C LYS A 433 17.74 12.87 -10.27
N GLN A 434 16.87 13.80 -9.88
CA GLN A 434 16.55 14.03 -8.48
C GLN A 434 15.70 12.89 -7.92
N ALA A 435 16.02 12.51 -6.67
CA ALA A 435 15.29 11.52 -5.91
C ALA A 435 15.17 11.95 -4.46
N GLU A 436 14.11 11.53 -3.80
CA GLU A 436 13.84 11.88 -2.40
C GLU A 436 13.77 10.66 -1.50
N ILE A 437 14.25 10.84 -0.27
CA ILE A 437 14.24 9.79 0.74
C ILE A 437 12.89 9.77 1.44
N VAL A 438 12.20 8.64 1.32
CA VAL A 438 10.89 8.44 1.94
C VAL A 438 10.85 7.10 2.67
N HIS A 439 10.33 7.14 3.89
CA HIS A 439 9.90 5.94 4.60
C HIS A 439 8.46 5.64 4.25
N THR A 440 8.24 4.60 3.45
CA THR A 440 6.90 4.19 3.05
C THR A 440 6.48 2.97 3.84
N TYR A 441 5.42 3.11 4.62
CA TYR A 441 4.78 2.07 5.42
C TYR A 441 3.69 1.39 4.59
N GLY A 442 3.44 0.12 4.86
CA GLY A 442 2.37 -0.62 4.21
C GLY A 442 2.40 -2.10 4.53
N ALA A 443 1.82 -2.91 3.66
CA ALA A 443 1.73 -4.35 3.87
C ALA A 443 1.86 -5.18 2.59
N PHE A 444 2.22 -6.44 2.75
CA PHE A 444 2.29 -7.43 1.69
C PHE A 444 1.73 -8.80 2.15
N ILE A 445 1.40 -9.66 1.20
CA ILE A 445 0.96 -11.04 1.47
C ILE A 445 2.16 -11.97 1.38
N VAL A 446 2.29 -12.88 2.35
CA VAL A 446 3.28 -13.95 2.28
C VAL A 446 2.79 -15.02 1.29
N SER A 447 3.63 -15.45 0.34
CA SER A 447 3.20 -16.35 -0.74
C SER A 447 2.65 -17.70 -0.27
N ASN A 448 3.17 -18.22 0.86
CA ASN A 448 2.69 -19.46 1.48
C ASN A 448 1.56 -19.25 2.50
N SER A 449 0.90 -18.08 2.47
CA SER A 449 -0.29 -17.81 3.28
C SER A 449 -1.30 -18.95 3.14
N ARG A 450 -1.83 -19.39 4.28
CA ARG A 450 -2.89 -20.42 4.32
C ARG A 450 -4.26 -19.83 4.00
N HIS A 451 -4.36 -18.51 3.98
CA HIS A 451 -5.59 -17.74 3.87
C HIS A 451 -5.52 -16.71 2.72
N PRO A 452 -5.12 -17.08 1.50
CA PRO A 452 -4.77 -16.11 0.45
C PRO A 452 -5.95 -15.22 0.03
N ARG A 453 -7.20 -15.71 0.10
CA ARG A 453 -8.39 -14.91 -0.22
C ARG A 453 -8.66 -13.85 0.85
N GLN A 454 -8.56 -14.21 2.11
CA GLN A 454 -8.76 -13.33 3.26
C GLN A 454 -7.61 -12.31 3.35
N ALA A 455 -6.37 -12.75 3.12
CA ALA A 455 -5.19 -11.88 3.06
C ALA A 455 -5.33 -10.83 1.94
N ARG A 456 -5.84 -11.23 0.76
CA ARG A 456 -6.15 -10.32 -0.34
C ARG A 456 -7.25 -9.31 0.01
N ALA A 457 -8.32 -9.76 0.67
CA ALA A 457 -9.37 -8.87 1.15
C ALA A 457 -8.84 -7.86 2.18
N LEU A 458 -7.93 -8.29 3.06
CA LEU A 458 -7.27 -7.39 4.01
C LEU A 458 -6.39 -6.37 3.28
N LEU A 459 -5.54 -6.77 2.33
CA LEU A 459 -4.73 -5.82 1.56
C LEU A 459 -5.57 -4.78 0.80
N ARG A 460 -6.70 -5.21 0.22
CA ARG A 460 -7.69 -4.29 -0.37
C ARG A 460 -8.14 -3.24 0.64
N PHE A 461 -8.54 -3.68 1.83
CA PHE A 461 -8.96 -2.78 2.91
C PHE A 461 -7.83 -1.82 3.33
N LEU A 462 -6.61 -2.32 3.54
CA LEU A 462 -5.45 -1.52 3.95
C LEU A 462 -5.04 -0.47 2.89
N GLY A 463 -5.24 -0.76 1.61
CA GLY A 463 -5.01 0.18 0.51
C GLY A 463 -6.12 1.22 0.32
N SER A 464 -7.24 1.08 1.03
CA SER A 464 -8.40 1.97 0.87
C SER A 464 -8.22 3.31 1.59
N LYS A 465 -8.94 4.33 1.08
CA LYS A 465 -9.13 5.61 1.79
C LYS A 465 -9.63 5.41 3.22
N GLU A 466 -10.52 4.43 3.44
CA GLU A 466 -11.14 4.21 4.75
C GLU A 466 -10.11 3.78 5.80
N SER A 467 -9.21 2.86 5.46
CA SER A 467 -8.16 2.41 6.38
C SER A 467 -7.17 3.53 6.70
N GLN A 468 -6.83 4.35 5.70
CA GLN A 468 -5.78 5.36 5.81
C GLN A 468 -6.25 6.67 6.45
N ARG A 469 -7.56 6.97 6.50
CA ARG A 469 -8.10 8.28 6.96
C ARG A 469 -7.62 8.78 8.32
N SER A 470 -7.18 7.89 9.21
CA SER A 470 -6.68 8.25 10.54
C SER A 470 -5.15 8.32 10.66
N ASN A 471 -4.39 8.03 9.60
CA ASN A 471 -2.91 8.00 9.65
C ASN A 471 -2.31 9.29 10.22
N VAL A 472 -2.65 10.45 9.66
CA VAL A 472 -2.09 11.72 10.13
C VAL A 472 -2.55 12.01 11.56
N LYS A 473 -3.83 11.81 11.87
CA LYS A 473 -4.38 12.10 13.19
C LYS A 473 -3.79 11.21 14.30
N GLU A 474 -3.60 9.93 14.04
CA GLU A 474 -3.22 8.94 15.06
C GLU A 474 -1.71 8.65 15.07
N LEU A 475 -1.02 8.84 13.94
CA LEU A 475 0.39 8.47 13.76
C LEU A 475 1.29 9.63 13.34
N SER A 476 0.73 10.79 12.96
CA SER A 476 1.48 11.88 12.31
C SER A 476 2.22 11.43 11.03
N ARG A 477 1.68 10.44 10.33
CA ARG A 477 2.23 9.93 9.06
C ARG A 477 1.33 10.35 7.90
N ILE A 478 1.93 10.85 6.83
CA ILE A 478 1.22 11.32 5.64
C ILE A 478 0.62 10.13 4.88
N ASN A 479 -0.60 10.25 4.36
CA ASN A 479 -1.24 9.17 3.60
C ASN A 479 -0.54 8.92 2.27
N ALA A 480 -0.38 7.65 1.90
CA ALA A 480 0.08 7.27 0.57
C ALA A 480 -1.06 7.33 -0.46
N ASN A 481 -2.29 6.99 -0.06
CA ASN A 481 -3.47 7.09 -0.91
C ASN A 481 -3.92 8.57 -1.01
N VAL A 482 -3.85 9.13 -2.22
CA VAL A 482 -4.13 10.56 -2.47
C VAL A 482 -5.62 10.92 -2.35
N MET A 483 -6.51 9.92 -2.28
CA MET A 483 -7.94 10.13 -2.13
C MET A 483 -8.34 10.46 -0.69
N VAL A 484 -7.44 10.26 0.28
CA VAL A 484 -7.66 10.64 1.68
C VAL A 484 -7.67 12.17 1.80
N ASP A 485 -8.70 12.71 2.45
CA ASP A 485 -8.80 14.15 2.65
C ASP A 485 -7.71 14.66 3.61
N GLN A 486 -7.14 15.82 3.30
CA GLN A 486 -6.01 16.39 4.04
C GLN A 486 -6.45 17.24 5.24
N LYS A 487 -7.68 17.07 5.76
CA LYS A 487 -8.25 17.94 6.81
C LYS A 487 -7.44 17.97 8.12
N HIS A 488 -6.65 16.93 8.37
CA HIS A 488 -5.83 16.77 9.57
C HIS A 488 -4.36 17.16 9.34
N TYR A 489 -4.00 17.59 8.13
CA TYR A 489 -2.62 17.92 7.79
C TYR A 489 -2.31 19.34 8.26
N THR A 490 -1.17 19.51 8.91
CA THR A 490 -0.56 20.84 9.11
C THR A 490 -0.17 21.46 7.77
N ASP A 491 0.08 22.77 7.74
CA ASP A 491 0.59 23.44 6.54
C ASP A 491 1.90 22.80 6.04
N VAL A 492 2.79 22.45 6.96
CA VAL A 492 4.04 21.75 6.65
C VAL A 492 3.76 20.39 6.01
N GLN A 493 2.88 19.57 6.60
CA GLN A 493 2.54 18.25 6.06
C GLN A 493 1.87 18.32 4.68
N ARG A 494 1.08 19.36 4.39
CA ARG A 494 0.51 19.56 3.04
C ARG A 494 1.59 19.87 2.02
N ARG A 495 2.56 20.74 2.36
CA ARG A 495 3.69 21.04 1.47
C ARG A 495 4.60 19.83 1.27
N LEU A 496 4.85 19.06 2.33
CA LEU A 496 5.58 17.79 2.27
C LEU A 496 4.90 16.78 1.34
N PHE A 497 3.58 16.63 1.48
CA PHE A 497 2.78 15.77 0.63
C PHE A 497 2.88 16.18 -0.85
N GLU A 498 2.70 17.47 -1.16
CA GLU A 498 2.82 17.93 -2.55
C GLU A 498 4.26 17.80 -3.09
N HIS A 499 5.30 18.00 -2.27
CA HIS A 499 6.69 17.75 -2.68
C HIS A 499 6.92 16.28 -3.06
N VAL A 500 6.56 15.35 -2.17
CA VAL A 500 6.75 13.91 -2.40
C VAL A 500 5.89 13.40 -3.56
N LYS A 501 4.64 13.86 -3.65
CA LYS A 501 3.72 13.50 -4.75
C LYS A 501 4.26 13.92 -6.12
N ASN A 502 4.94 15.06 -6.20
CA ASN A 502 5.52 15.57 -7.45
C ASN A 502 6.96 15.08 -7.70
N THR A 503 7.53 14.31 -6.77
CA THR A 503 8.86 13.72 -6.95
C THR A 503 8.78 12.48 -7.83
N GLU A 504 9.59 12.44 -8.90
CA GLU A 504 9.60 11.31 -9.86
C GLU A 504 10.09 10.01 -9.22
N ILE A 505 11.13 10.08 -8.38
CA ILE A 505 11.82 8.92 -7.82
C ILE A 505 11.90 9.04 -6.31
N LEU A 506 11.30 8.07 -5.62
CA LEU A 506 11.40 7.91 -4.18
C LEU A 506 12.29 6.72 -3.86
N VAL A 507 13.17 6.88 -2.88
CA VAL A 507 14.06 5.82 -2.41
C VAL A 507 13.92 5.61 -0.90
N PRO A 508 13.97 4.35 -0.41
CA PRO A 508 14.08 4.08 1.01
C PRO A 508 15.45 4.53 1.56
N LEU A 509 15.58 4.67 2.88
CA LEU A 509 16.89 4.85 3.50
C LEU A 509 17.81 3.64 3.24
N PHE A 510 19.11 3.90 3.28
CA PHE A 510 20.18 2.92 3.07
C PHE A 510 19.92 1.58 3.78
N GLU A 511 19.60 1.59 5.07
CA GLU A 511 19.40 0.39 5.89
C GLU A 511 18.15 -0.43 5.51
N PHE A 512 17.16 0.19 4.85
CA PHE A 512 15.97 -0.51 4.35
C PHE A 512 16.12 -0.90 2.88
N ASN A 513 17.01 -0.25 2.14
CA ASN A 513 17.27 -0.54 0.73
C ASN A 513 18.36 -1.59 0.50
N THR A 514 19.19 -1.85 1.51
CA THR A 514 20.37 -2.73 1.43
C THR A 514 20.13 -4.06 2.14
N GLU A 515 20.78 -5.13 1.69
CA GLU A 515 20.80 -6.43 2.40
C GLU A 515 21.29 -6.26 3.85
N ALA A 516 20.76 -7.03 4.79
CA ALA A 516 20.93 -6.81 6.23
C ALA A 516 22.40 -6.76 6.70
N LYS A 517 23.26 -7.71 6.28
CA LYS A 517 24.68 -7.72 6.68
C LYS A 517 25.43 -6.53 6.09
N LEU A 518 25.13 -6.19 4.83
CA LEU A 518 25.75 -5.06 4.15
C LEU A 518 25.27 -3.72 4.72
N ALA A 519 24.00 -3.61 5.10
CA ALA A 519 23.42 -2.48 5.81
C ALA A 519 24.11 -2.28 7.17
N GLU A 520 24.29 -3.35 7.95
CA GLU A 520 24.97 -3.27 9.25
C GLU A 520 26.41 -2.78 9.10
N ALA A 521 27.14 -3.29 8.10
CA ALA A 521 28.49 -2.81 7.79
C ALA A 521 28.50 -1.33 7.42
N GLY A 522 27.61 -0.90 6.51
CA GLY A 522 27.54 0.49 6.08
C GLY A 522 27.18 1.46 7.21
N ILE A 523 26.26 1.09 8.10
CA ILE A 523 25.95 1.92 9.28
C ILE A 523 27.19 2.09 10.18
N LYS A 524 27.99 1.04 10.40
CA LYS A 524 29.26 1.14 11.14
C LYS A 524 30.25 2.06 10.41
N THR A 525 30.35 1.95 9.09
CA THR A 525 31.16 2.83 8.23
C THR A 525 30.76 4.29 8.39
N PHE A 526 29.47 4.61 8.35
CA PHE A 526 28.99 5.99 8.47
C PHE A 526 29.28 6.59 9.85
N VAL A 527 29.14 5.79 10.91
CA VAL A 527 29.50 6.21 12.28
C VAL A 527 31.01 6.35 12.44
N ALA A 528 31.81 5.48 11.82
CA ALA A 528 33.27 5.59 11.82
C ALA A 528 33.73 6.85 11.09
N PHE A 529 33.21 7.10 9.90
CA PHE A 529 33.49 8.32 9.13
C PHE A 529 33.07 9.56 9.89
N TRP A 530 31.90 9.54 10.53
CA TRP A 530 31.45 10.66 11.36
C TRP A 530 32.47 11.05 12.44
N ARG A 531 33.08 10.05 13.09
CA ARG A 531 34.02 10.27 14.18
C ARG A 531 35.43 10.62 13.68
N HIS A 532 35.78 10.11 12.50
CA HIS A 532 37.12 10.17 11.93
C HIS A 532 37.06 10.40 10.41
N PRO A 533 36.57 11.57 9.95
CA PRO A 533 36.44 11.85 8.52
C PRO A 533 37.80 11.84 7.80
N GLU A 534 38.89 12.11 8.51
CA GLU A 534 40.27 12.06 8.01
C GLU A 534 40.70 10.65 7.56
N ASN A 535 40.03 9.60 8.04
CA ASN A 535 40.38 8.20 7.75
C ASN A 535 39.53 7.59 6.62
N VAL A 536 38.92 8.41 5.77
CA VAL A 536 37.96 7.98 4.74
C VAL A 536 38.48 6.83 3.87
N ASP A 537 39.76 6.86 3.46
CA ASP A 537 40.31 5.82 2.57
C ASP A 537 40.34 4.45 3.23
N GLN A 538 40.82 4.36 4.47
CA GLN A 538 40.82 3.11 5.22
C GLN A 538 39.39 2.64 5.52
N ILE A 539 38.48 3.56 5.85
CA ILE A 539 37.07 3.26 6.14
C ILE A 539 36.36 2.64 4.92
N LEU A 540 36.66 3.12 3.71
CA LEU A 540 36.12 2.56 2.48
C LEU A 540 36.72 1.20 2.13
N GLU A 541 38.02 1.00 2.34
CA GLU A 541 38.67 -0.31 2.20
C GLU A 541 38.06 -1.35 3.16
N ASP A 542 37.84 -1.00 4.42
CA ASP A 542 37.21 -1.88 5.41
C ASP A 542 35.78 -2.25 5.01
N TRP A 543 35.01 -1.29 4.47
CA TRP A 543 33.66 -1.53 4.00
C TRP A 543 33.64 -2.44 2.76
N GLU A 544 34.57 -2.23 1.83
CA GLU A 544 34.75 -3.07 0.64
C GLU A 544 35.15 -4.50 1.00
N ALA A 545 36.09 -4.69 1.93
CA ALA A 545 36.45 -5.99 2.45
C ALA A 545 35.22 -6.74 2.99
N LYS A 546 34.34 -6.03 3.72
CA LYS A 546 33.11 -6.63 4.23
C LYS A 546 32.12 -7.01 3.12
N ARG A 547 32.01 -6.20 2.06
CA ARG A 547 31.18 -6.52 0.88
C ARG A 547 31.65 -7.81 0.22
N LEU A 548 32.96 -7.97 0.05
CA LEU A 548 33.57 -9.16 -0.56
C LEU A 548 33.38 -10.41 0.32
N GLU A 549 33.53 -10.27 1.65
CA GLU A 549 33.25 -11.36 2.61
C GLU A 549 31.79 -11.83 2.53
N ILE A 550 30.84 -10.90 2.51
CA ILE A 550 29.41 -11.22 2.39
C ILE A 550 29.13 -11.90 1.05
N LYS A 551 29.71 -11.41 -0.05
CA LYS A 551 29.54 -12.00 -1.38
C LYS A 551 30.11 -13.42 -1.47
N ALA A 552 31.20 -13.71 -0.77
CA ALA A 552 31.79 -15.04 -0.72
C ALA A 552 30.98 -16.04 0.13
N SER A 553 30.10 -15.54 1.01
CA SER A 553 29.30 -16.33 1.94
C SER A 553 27.91 -16.70 1.41
N ASN A 554 27.50 -16.13 0.27
CA ASN A 554 26.22 -16.33 -0.40
C ASN A 554 26.43 -17.09 -1.71
#